data_AF-A0A355AGK4-F1
#
_entry.id   AF-A0A355AGK4-F1
#
_cell.length_a   1.000
_cell.length_b   1.000
_cell.length_c   1.000
_cell.angle_alpha   90.00
_cell.angle_beta   90.00
_cell.angle_gamma   90.00
#
_symmetry.space_group_name_H-M   'P 1'
#
loop_
_entity.id
_entity.type
_entity.pdbx_description
1 polymer ?
#
loop_
_entity_poly.entity_id
_entity_poly.type
_entity_poly.pdbx_seq_one_letter_code
_entity_poly.pdbx_strand_id
1 'polypeptide(L)'
;VGIATQDPELRKKFSGKPEHVVNYLFLVADEAREIMASLGFRSINEMVGHVEVLEIDEAVRHWKAKGLDLTPILTPAAGPHPDTVTHCTISQNHGLEEV
;
A
#
# COMPACT_ATOMS: atom_id res chain seq x y z
N VAL A 1 2.97 26.68 -8.80
CA VAL A 1 2.32 25.69 -7.92
C VAL A 1 2.76 25.81 -6.47
N GLY A 2 3.93 26.36 -6.13
CA GLY A 2 4.25 26.70 -4.73
C GLY A 2 4.39 25.52 -3.77
N ILE A 3 4.58 24.29 -4.28
CA ILE A 3 4.52 23.05 -3.49
C ILE A 3 5.81 22.83 -2.70
N ALA A 4 6.94 22.66 -3.37
CA ALA A 4 8.24 22.37 -2.75
C ALA A 4 9.20 23.56 -2.91
N THR A 5 8.84 24.72 -2.35
CA THR A 5 9.64 25.96 -2.48
C THR A 5 9.47 26.87 -1.28
N GLN A 6 10.52 27.61 -0.94
CA GLN A 6 10.52 28.64 0.11
C GLN A 6 10.38 30.06 -0.44
N ASP A 7 10.47 30.25 -1.77
CA ASP A 7 10.31 31.55 -2.42
C ASP A 7 8.88 32.10 -2.18
N PRO A 8 8.73 33.31 -1.60
CA PRO A 8 7.42 33.89 -1.29
C PRO A 8 6.51 34.06 -2.52
N GLU A 9 7.05 34.43 -3.68
CA GLU A 9 6.29 34.63 -4.92
C GLU A 9 5.80 33.31 -5.51
N LEU A 10 6.60 32.24 -5.36
CA LEU A 10 6.17 30.91 -5.77
C LEU A 10 5.16 30.29 -4.80
N ARG A 11 5.29 30.54 -3.48
CA ARG A 11 4.35 30.07 -2.45
C ARG A 11 2.95 30.66 -2.62
N LYS A 12 2.82 31.93 -3.03
CA LYS A 12 1.51 32.55 -3.37
C LYS A 12 0.74 31.80 -4.45
N LYS A 13 1.43 31.00 -5.28
CA LYS A 13 0.82 30.18 -6.34
C LYS A 13 0.34 28.80 -5.85
N PHE A 14 0.37 28.53 -4.55
CA PHE A 14 -0.18 27.30 -3.97
C PHE A 14 -1.70 27.42 -3.83
N SER A 15 -2.42 26.52 -4.49
CA SER A 15 -3.89 26.43 -4.49
C SER A 15 -4.42 25.14 -3.87
N GLY A 16 -3.54 24.33 -3.28
CA GLY A 16 -3.94 23.12 -2.59
C GLY A 16 -4.76 23.46 -1.34
N LYS A 17 -5.80 22.66 -1.09
CA LYS A 17 -6.60 22.76 0.13
C LYS A 17 -6.59 21.42 0.87
N PRO A 18 -6.73 21.40 2.20
CA PRO A 18 -6.78 20.16 2.97
C PRO A 18 -7.83 19.17 2.43
N GLU A 19 -8.97 19.68 1.96
CA GLU A 19 -10.05 18.88 1.40
C GLU A 19 -9.63 18.07 0.18
N HIS A 20 -8.65 18.55 -0.60
CA HIS A 20 -8.15 17.81 -1.76
C HIS A 20 -7.44 16.52 -1.34
N VAL A 21 -6.69 16.55 -0.23
CA VAL A 21 -5.98 15.37 0.30
C VAL A 21 -6.97 14.40 0.93
N VAL A 22 -7.94 14.92 1.69
CA VAL A 22 -9.01 14.12 2.28
C VAL A 22 -9.80 13.39 1.20
N ASN A 23 -10.24 14.10 0.16
CA ASN A 23 -10.98 13.51 -0.95
C ASN A 23 -10.16 12.47 -1.70
N TYR A 24 -8.87 12.74 -1.95
CA TYR A 24 -7.98 11.76 -2.57
C TYR A 24 -7.92 10.45 -1.76
N LEU A 25 -7.69 10.54 -0.45
CA LEU A 25 -7.61 9.35 0.41
C LEU A 25 -8.94 8.60 0.49
N PHE A 26 -10.09 9.31 0.46
CA PHE A 26 -11.39 8.67 0.38
C PHE A 26 -11.57 7.88 -0.93
N LEU A 27 -11.17 8.44 -2.08
CA LEU A 27 -11.24 7.75 -3.36
C LEU A 27 -10.34 6.52 -3.39
N VAL A 28 -9.10 6.62 -2.89
CA VAL A 28 -8.18 5.47 -2.76
C VAL A 28 -8.77 4.39 -1.86
N ALA A 29 -9.37 4.78 -0.73
CA ALA A 29 -10.00 3.83 0.18
C ALA A 29 -11.26 3.18 -0.42
N ASP A 30 -11.96 3.87 -1.31
CA ASP A 30 -13.12 3.34 -2.00
C ASP A 30 -12.73 2.27 -3.03
N GLU A 31 -11.78 2.60 -3.91
CA GLU A 31 -11.23 1.65 -4.90
C GLU A 31 -10.61 0.43 -4.21
N ALA A 32 -9.88 0.63 -3.11
CA ALA A 32 -9.33 -0.47 -2.33
C ALA A 32 -10.44 -1.41 -1.81
N ARG A 33 -11.56 -0.87 -1.32
CA ARG A 33 -12.69 -1.67 -0.83
C ARG A 33 -13.42 -2.41 -1.95
N GLU A 34 -13.53 -1.81 -3.13
CA GLU A 34 -14.07 -2.49 -4.33
C GLU A 34 -13.20 -3.69 -4.71
N ILE A 35 -11.87 -3.51 -4.76
CA ILE A 35 -10.92 -4.59 -5.04
C ILE A 35 -11.01 -5.68 -3.96
N MET A 36 -11.00 -5.32 -2.68
CA MET A 36 -11.15 -6.26 -1.57
C MET A 36 -12.43 -7.08 -1.69
N ALA A 37 -13.56 -6.44 -2.00
CA ALA A 37 -14.84 -7.10 -2.18
C ALA A 37 -14.82 -8.07 -3.36
N SER A 38 -14.17 -7.71 -4.47
CA SER A 38 -14.01 -8.59 -5.64
C SER A 38 -13.18 -9.85 -5.34
N LEU A 39 -12.25 -9.73 -4.40
CA LEU A 39 -11.40 -10.84 -3.93
C LEU A 39 -12.01 -11.61 -2.75
N GLY A 40 -13.13 -11.14 -2.18
CA GLY A 40 -13.84 -11.81 -1.09
C GLY A 40 -13.41 -11.42 0.33
N PHE A 41 -12.61 -10.38 0.50
CA PHE A 41 -12.13 -9.90 1.81
C PHE A 41 -13.05 -8.81 2.39
N ARG A 42 -13.28 -8.85 3.71
CA ARG A 42 -14.08 -7.86 4.45
C ARG A 42 -13.22 -6.84 5.17
N SER A 43 -11.95 -7.15 5.44
CA SER A 43 -10.99 -6.26 6.09
C SER A 43 -9.59 -6.40 5.49
N ILE A 44 -8.76 -5.36 5.65
CA ILE A 44 -7.36 -5.40 5.18
C ILE A 44 -6.59 -6.52 5.89
N ASN A 45 -6.84 -6.75 7.18
CA ASN A 45 -6.15 -7.80 7.94
C ASN A 45 -6.44 -9.21 7.38
N GLU A 46 -7.63 -9.43 6.80
CA GLU A 46 -7.94 -10.69 6.10
C GLU A 46 -7.18 -10.84 4.78
N MET A 47 -6.63 -9.76 4.21
CA MET A 47 -5.91 -9.78 2.93
C MET A 47 -4.38 -9.85 3.11
N VAL A 48 -3.85 -9.36 4.24
CA VAL A 48 -2.40 -9.30 4.48
C VAL A 48 -1.77 -10.71 4.49
N GLY A 49 -0.88 -10.96 3.52
CA GLY A 49 -0.14 -12.21 3.39
C GLY A 49 -0.76 -13.23 2.41
N HIS A 50 -1.92 -12.93 1.84
CA HIS A 50 -2.58 -13.77 0.83
C HIS A 50 -1.94 -13.59 -0.54
N VAL A 51 -0.83 -14.27 -0.79
CA VAL A 51 -0.09 -14.18 -2.06
C VAL A 51 -0.76 -14.99 -3.18
N GLU A 52 -1.61 -15.95 -2.83
CA GLU A 52 -2.35 -16.79 -3.78
C GLU A 52 -3.39 -16.04 -4.61
N VAL A 53 -3.73 -14.79 -4.23
CA VAL A 53 -4.60 -13.90 -5.03
C VAL A 53 -3.81 -12.99 -5.98
N LEU A 54 -2.49 -13.18 -6.06
CA LEU A 54 -1.59 -12.44 -6.94
C LEU A 54 -1.06 -13.37 -8.04
N GLU A 55 -1.02 -12.86 -9.26
CA GLU A 55 -0.40 -13.52 -10.40
C GLU A 55 0.47 -12.55 -11.19
N ILE A 56 1.45 -13.10 -11.92
CA ILE A 56 2.26 -12.31 -12.83
C ILE A 56 1.44 -12.08 -14.10
N ASP A 57 1.22 -10.82 -14.45
CA ASP A 57 0.56 -10.49 -15.70
C ASP A 57 1.39 -10.99 -16.90
N GLU A 58 0.88 -12.02 -17.58
CA GLU A 58 1.48 -12.57 -18.80
C GLU A 58 1.52 -11.55 -19.96
N ALA A 59 0.72 -10.48 -19.91
CA ALA A 59 0.69 -9.45 -20.94
C ALA A 59 1.92 -8.54 -20.92
N VAL A 60 2.67 -8.49 -19.80
CA VAL A 60 3.95 -7.77 -19.72
C VAL A 60 5.10 -8.66 -20.23
N ARG A 61 4.96 -9.22 -21.44
CA ARG A 61 6.08 -9.80 -22.21
C ARG A 61 6.95 -8.68 -22.79
N HIS A 62 7.35 -7.74 -21.94
CA HIS A 62 8.31 -6.71 -22.30
C HIS A 62 9.70 -7.32 -22.36
N TRP A 63 10.48 -7.04 -23.40
CA TRP A 63 11.79 -7.66 -23.62
C TRP A 63 12.78 -7.46 -22.45
N LYS A 64 12.65 -6.36 -21.68
CA LYS A 64 13.44 -6.10 -20.47
C LYS A 64 13.05 -6.94 -19.25
N ALA A 65 11.82 -7.48 -19.22
CA ALA A 65 11.37 -8.36 -18.15
C ALA A 65 11.82 -9.81 -18.37
N LYS A 66 12.43 -10.12 -19.53
CA LYS A 66 12.94 -11.45 -19.86
C LYS A 66 14.04 -11.85 -18.86
N GLY A 67 13.75 -12.86 -18.05
CA GLY A 67 14.65 -13.39 -17.03
C GLY A 67 14.40 -12.87 -15.61
N LEU A 68 13.35 -12.06 -15.39
CA LEU A 68 12.92 -11.69 -14.05
C LEU A 68 12.18 -12.87 -13.40
N ASP A 69 12.71 -13.34 -12.28
CA ASP A 69 12.07 -14.33 -11.42
C ASP A 69 11.42 -13.61 -10.23
N LEU A 70 10.09 -13.61 -10.19
CA LEU A 70 9.30 -13.02 -9.10
C LEU A 70 8.87 -14.07 -8.05
N THR A 71 9.25 -15.34 -8.20
CA THR A 71 8.96 -16.37 -7.20
C THR A 71 9.37 -15.95 -5.79
N PRO A 72 10.51 -15.28 -5.53
CA PRO A 72 10.88 -14.84 -4.17
C PRO A 72 9.90 -13.87 -3.50
N ILE A 73 9.15 -13.07 -4.29
CA ILE A 73 8.14 -12.14 -3.76
C ILE A 73 6.72 -12.73 -3.79
N LEU A 74 6.49 -13.74 -4.64
CA LEU A 74 5.22 -14.46 -4.77
C LEU A 74 5.19 -15.79 -4.00
N THR A 75 6.15 -16.01 -3.10
CA THR A 75 6.14 -17.16 -2.20
C THR A 75 5.55 -16.75 -0.85
N PRO A 76 4.50 -17.45 -0.34
CA PRO A 76 3.98 -17.18 1.00
C PRO A 76 5.07 -17.26 2.06
N ALA A 77 5.06 -16.32 3.01
CA ALA A 77 6.02 -16.33 4.10
C ALA A 77 5.78 -17.54 5.01
N ALA A 78 6.78 -18.41 5.15
CA ALA A 78 6.75 -19.49 6.13
C ALA A 78 7.04 -18.90 7.52
N GLY A 79 6.03 -18.91 8.39
CA GLY A 79 6.21 -18.58 9.79
C GLY A 79 7.17 -19.58 10.47
N PRO A 80 7.99 -19.16 11.44
CA PRO A 80 8.86 -20.09 12.15
C PRO A 80 8.06 -21.14 12.95
N HIS A 81 6.78 -20.86 13.25
CA HIS A 81 5.89 -21.69 14.06
C HIS A 81 4.49 -21.75 13.39
N PRO A 82 3.69 -22.82 13.60
CA PRO A 82 2.36 -22.96 13.03
C PRO A 82 1.41 -21.78 13.31
N ASP A 83 1.55 -21.14 14.48
CA ASP A 83 0.69 -20.04 14.93
C ASP A 83 1.24 -18.64 14.56
N THR A 84 2.19 -18.57 13.63
CA THR A 84 2.74 -17.28 13.20
C THR A 84 1.71 -16.51 12.39
N VAL A 85 1.32 -15.34 12.88
CA VAL A 85 0.41 -14.42 12.18
C VAL A 85 1.18 -13.55 11.17
N THR A 86 0.54 -13.22 10.06
CA THR A 86 1.11 -12.41 8.96
C THR A 86 0.78 -10.93 9.05
N HIS A 87 -0.09 -10.53 9.97
CA HIS A 87 -0.52 -9.15 10.18
C HIS A 87 -0.15 -8.65 11.59
N CYS A 88 -0.24 -7.34 11.78
CA CYS A 88 0.08 -6.71 13.06
C CYS A 88 -0.93 -7.09 14.14
N THR A 89 -0.48 -7.83 15.16
CA THR A 89 -1.28 -8.20 16.34
C THR A 89 -0.77 -7.57 17.64
N ILE A 90 0.40 -6.94 17.60
CA ILE A 90 1.06 -6.33 18.76
C ILE A 90 1.24 -4.85 18.49
N SER A 91 0.72 -4.02 19.38
CA SER A 91 0.92 -2.57 19.30
C SER A 91 2.39 -2.21 19.42
N GLN A 92 2.86 -1.33 18.55
CA GLN A 92 4.21 -0.80 18.61
C GLN A 92 4.28 0.30 19.68
N ASN A 93 5.20 0.15 20.65
CA ASN A 93 5.56 1.24 21.54
C ASN A 93 6.61 2.12 20.84
N HIS A 94 6.24 3.36 20.54
CA HIS A 94 7.09 4.33 19.86
C HIS A 94 7.88 5.25 20.80
N GLY A 95 7.70 5.13 22.13
CA GLY A 95 8.37 5.98 23.11
C GLY A 95 7.95 7.46 23.07
N LEU A 96 6.83 7.78 22.42
CA LEU A 96 6.37 9.16 22.24
C LEU A 96 5.84 9.81 23.53
N GLU A 97 5.61 9.02 24.57
CA GLU A 97 5.19 9.53 25.89
C GLU A 97 6.33 10.25 26.63
N GLU A 98 7.57 10.08 26.18
CA GLU A 98 8.78 10.66 26.79
C GLU A 98 9.29 11.93 26.07
N VAL A 99 8.54 12.45 25.07
CA VAL A 99 8.95 13.55 24.18
C VAL A 99 8.11 14.81 24.36
#